data_AF-A0A8J5IYX9-F1
#
_entry.id   AF-A0A8J5IYX9-F1
#
_cell.length_a   1.000
_cell.length_b   1.000
_cell.length_c   1.000
_cell.angle_alpha   90.00
_cell.angle_beta   90.00
_cell.angle_gamma   90.00
#
_symmetry.space_group_name_H-M   'P 1'
#
loop_
_entity.id
_entity.type
_entity.pdbx_description
1 polymer ?
#
loop_
_entity_poly.entity_id
_entity_poly.type
_entity_poly.pdbx_seq_one_letter_code
_entity_poly.pdbx_strand_id
1 'polypeptide(L)'
;MRFCKIFRVSQVLQNEDVNLKTCADLYGALADQLCTSRDKFERYEAATKDMLPDVDHKAAQTRKRIRKKVPNDGDAPGVYLNARDKFRITTFYTIIDKLETEMRRRGEIYKEIAEVFFSK
;
A
#
# COMPACT_ATOMS: atom_id res chain seq x y z
N MET A 1 10.96 10.62 10.45
CA MET A 1 11.65 11.32 9.33
C MET A 1 11.65 10.58 7.96
N ARG A 2 10.72 9.66 7.64
CA ARG A 2 10.65 9.03 6.29
C ARG A 2 9.46 9.48 5.42
N PHE A 3 8.40 10.03 6.02
CA PHE A 3 7.28 10.64 5.30
C PHE A 3 7.69 11.84 4.41
N CYS A 4 8.75 12.57 4.78
CA CYS A 4 9.25 13.68 3.98
C CYS A 4 9.71 13.28 2.58
N LYS A 5 10.16 12.04 2.34
CA LYS A 5 10.64 11.64 1.02
C LYS A 5 9.49 11.45 0.03
N ILE A 6 8.44 10.72 0.41
CA ILE A 6 7.24 10.54 -0.43
C ILE A 6 6.60 11.91 -0.73
N PHE A 7 6.43 12.74 0.29
CA PHE A 7 5.87 14.08 0.13
C PHE A 7 6.70 14.94 -0.82
N ARG A 8 8.03 14.96 -0.66
CA ARG A 8 8.93 15.72 -1.55
C ARG A 8 8.90 15.20 -2.98
N VAL A 9 8.95 13.89 -3.19
CA VAL A 9 8.92 13.32 -4.55
C VAL A 9 7.57 13.57 -5.22
N SER A 10 6.47 13.47 -4.46
CA SER A 10 5.14 13.84 -4.96
C SER A 10 5.03 15.32 -5.30
N GLN A 11 5.62 16.22 -4.50
CA GLN A 11 5.68 17.64 -4.82
C GLN A 11 6.50 17.90 -6.09
N VAL A 12 7.66 17.25 -6.23
CA VAL A 12 8.49 17.39 -7.42
C VAL A 12 7.71 16.95 -8.64
N LEU A 13 7.05 15.79 -8.61
CA LEU A 13 6.22 15.28 -9.71
C LEU A 13 5.03 16.19 -10.09
N GLN A 14 4.61 17.08 -9.21
CA GLN A 14 3.53 18.04 -9.47
C GLN A 14 4.04 19.37 -10.06
N ASN A 15 5.36 19.56 -10.18
CA ASN A 15 5.93 20.73 -10.85
C ASN A 15 5.89 20.56 -12.38
N GLU A 16 5.74 21.68 -13.09
CA GLU A 16 5.64 21.69 -14.55
C GLU A 16 6.98 21.41 -15.25
N ASP A 17 8.11 21.74 -14.62
CA ASP A 17 9.45 21.66 -15.22
C ASP A 17 10.13 20.29 -15.12
N VAL A 18 9.40 19.24 -14.72
CA VAL A 18 10.03 17.92 -14.51
C VAL A 18 10.28 17.23 -15.85
N ASN A 19 11.54 16.89 -16.11
CA ASN A 19 11.95 16.10 -17.25
C ASN A 19 11.29 14.70 -17.23
N LEU A 20 10.81 14.23 -18.39
CA LEU A 20 10.19 12.91 -18.59
C LEU A 20 11.02 11.75 -17.99
N LYS A 21 12.34 11.77 -18.18
CA LYS A 21 13.23 10.74 -17.63
C LYS A 21 13.27 10.77 -16.10
N THR A 22 13.37 11.99 -15.54
CA THR A 22 13.32 12.20 -14.10
C THR A 22 11.95 11.81 -13.53
N CYS A 23 10.86 12.09 -14.22
CA CYS A 23 9.52 11.62 -13.85
C CYS A 23 9.46 10.09 -13.72
N ALA A 24 9.93 9.36 -14.73
CA ALA A 24 9.95 7.89 -14.70
C ALA A 24 10.76 7.35 -13.49
N ASP A 25 11.95 7.91 -13.25
CA ASP A 25 12.81 7.52 -12.13
C ASP A 25 12.14 7.83 -10.77
N LEU A 26 11.47 8.97 -10.64
CA LEU A 26 10.77 9.37 -9.42
C LEU A 26 9.56 8.49 -9.12
N TYR A 27 8.80 8.09 -10.14
CA TYR A 27 7.70 7.12 -9.98
C TYR A 27 8.21 5.74 -9.54
N GLY A 28 9.33 5.28 -10.11
CA GLY A 28 10.00 4.05 -9.67
C GLY A 28 10.44 4.13 -8.20
N ALA A 29 11.11 5.22 -7.83
CA ALA A 29 11.53 5.45 -6.45
C ALA A 29 10.35 5.50 -5.46
N LEU A 30 9.20 6.10 -5.85
CA LEU A 30 7.98 6.09 -5.04
C LEU A 30 7.42 4.68 -4.87
N ALA A 31 7.35 3.89 -5.94
CA ALA A 31 6.88 2.51 -5.88
C ALA A 31 7.73 1.66 -4.91
N ASP A 32 9.06 1.77 -5.00
CA ASP A 32 9.97 1.02 -4.12
C ASP A 32 9.86 1.46 -2.66
N GLN A 33 9.63 2.76 -2.42
CA GLN A 33 9.34 3.26 -1.08
C GLN A 33 8.02 2.75 -0.51
N LEU A 34 6.99 2.61 -1.34
CA LEU A 34 5.69 2.05 -0.94
C LEU A 34 5.80 0.55 -0.63
N CYS A 35 6.53 -0.19 -1.45
CA CYS A 35 6.86 -1.59 -1.18
C CYS A 35 7.56 -1.73 0.19
N THR A 36 8.59 -0.91 0.45
CA THR A 36 9.26 -0.88 1.77
C THR A 36 8.36 -0.35 2.89
N SER A 37 7.27 0.36 2.59
CA SER A 37 6.30 0.86 3.59
C SER A 37 5.37 -0.25 4.03
N ARG A 38 5.05 -1.19 3.14
CA ARG A 38 4.22 -2.37 3.40
C ARG A 38 4.77 -3.19 4.58
N ASP A 39 6.09 -3.35 4.65
CA ASP A 39 6.77 -4.12 5.71
C ASP A 39 6.84 -3.37 7.05
N LYS A 40 6.47 -2.09 7.08
CA LYS A 40 6.56 -1.23 8.27
C LYS A 40 5.23 -1.05 9.00
N PHE A 41 4.24 -1.89 8.71
CA PHE A 41 2.94 -1.85 9.39
C PHE A 41 3.07 -1.76 10.91
N GLU A 42 3.86 -2.66 11.49
CA GLU A 42 4.16 -2.74 12.93
C GLU A 42 4.64 -1.42 13.52
N ARG A 43 5.54 -0.75 12.79
CA ARG A 43 6.10 0.53 13.19
C ARG A 43 5.05 1.64 13.15
N TYR A 44 4.18 1.65 12.14
CA TYR A 44 3.12 2.65 12.04
C TYR A 44 2.06 2.44 13.11
N GLU A 45 1.71 1.19 13.40
CA GLU A 45 0.79 0.84 14.47
C GLU A 45 1.36 1.27 15.83
N ALA A 46 2.62 0.96 16.13
CA ALA A 46 3.26 1.38 17.37
C ALA A 46 3.29 2.91 17.53
N ALA A 47 3.64 3.64 16.47
CA ALA A 47 3.63 5.10 16.47
C ALA A 47 2.21 5.68 16.64
N THR A 48 1.19 5.01 16.09
CA THR A 48 -0.21 5.44 16.23
C THR A 48 -0.69 5.22 17.65
N LYS A 49 -0.35 4.09 18.28
CA LYS A 49 -0.68 3.80 19.68
C LYS A 49 0.01 4.75 20.67
N ASP A 50 1.22 5.20 20.35
CA ASP A 50 1.93 6.23 21.13
C ASP A 50 1.18 7.58 21.10
N MET A 51 0.61 7.94 19.94
CA MET A 51 -0.14 9.19 19.77
C MET A 51 -1.60 9.09 20.22
N LEU A 52 -2.20 7.91 20.09
CA LEU A 52 -3.62 7.61 20.30
C LEU A 52 -3.77 6.27 21.04
N PRO A 53 -3.52 6.25 22.36
CA PRO A 53 -3.51 5.02 23.14
C PRO A 53 -4.90 4.36 23.24
N ASP A 54 -5.97 5.13 23.10
CA ASP A 54 -7.35 4.63 23.22
C ASP A 54 -7.93 4.07 21.90
N VAL A 55 -7.14 4.12 20.81
CA VAL A 55 -7.60 3.64 19.49
C VAL A 55 -7.20 2.18 19.31
N ASP A 56 -8.17 1.30 19.54
CA ASP A 56 -8.07 -0.10 19.14
C ASP A 56 -8.66 -0.34 17.75
N HIS A 57 -8.14 -1.38 17.08
CA HIS A 57 -8.74 -1.88 15.85
C HIS A 57 -10.16 -2.31 16.16
N LYS A 58 -11.16 -1.52 15.72
CA LYS A 58 -12.56 -1.91 15.88
C LYS A 58 -12.75 -3.25 15.17
N ALA A 59 -12.85 -4.32 15.97
CA ALA A 59 -13.50 -5.53 15.51
C ALA A 59 -14.91 -5.07 15.14
N ALA A 60 -15.18 -4.89 13.84
CA ALA A 60 -16.56 -4.82 13.39
C ALA A 60 -17.24 -6.00 14.10
N GLN A 61 -18.24 -5.73 14.94
CA GLN A 61 -19.10 -6.75 15.54
C GLN A 61 -19.92 -7.43 14.44
N THR A 62 -19.25 -7.94 13.41
CA THR A 62 -19.84 -8.79 12.39
C THR A 62 -20.04 -10.14 13.06
N ARG A 63 -21.31 -10.43 13.33
CA ARG A 63 -21.84 -11.73 13.77
C ARG A 63 -21.02 -12.84 13.12
N LYS A 64 -20.38 -13.69 13.92
CA LYS A 64 -19.65 -14.88 13.43
C LYS A 64 -20.63 -15.73 12.64
N ARG A 65 -20.54 -15.73 11.31
CA ARG A 65 -21.38 -16.58 10.46
C ARG A 65 -20.85 -18.00 10.58
N ILE A 66 -21.41 -18.78 11.49
CA ILE A 66 -21.15 -20.22 11.57
C ILE A 66 -21.68 -20.83 10.27
N ARG A 67 -20.78 -21.28 9.41
CA ARG A 67 -21.12 -22.00 8.18
C ARG A 67 -21.68 -23.36 8.60
N LYS A 68 -22.86 -23.74 8.08
CA LYS A 68 -23.36 -25.11 8.25
C LYS A 68 -22.38 -26.03 7.50
N LYS A 69 -21.73 -26.97 8.22
CA LYS A 69 -20.88 -28.00 7.61
C LYS A 69 -21.73 -28.88 6.69
N VAL A 70 -21.29 -29.05 5.44
CA VAL A 70 -21.87 -30.01 4.49
C VAL A 70 -21.12 -31.35 4.69
N PRO A 71 -21.73 -32.54 4.47
CA PRO A 71 -21.10 -33.82 4.83
C PRO A 71 -19.71 -34.11 4.21
N ASN A 72 -19.29 -33.35 3.20
CA ASN A 72 -17.99 -33.48 2.53
C ASN A 72 -17.04 -32.30 2.76
N ASP A 73 -17.40 -31.34 3.62
CA ASP A 73 -16.47 -30.31 4.10
C ASP A 73 -15.55 -30.99 5.12
N GLY A 74 -14.34 -31.38 4.70
CA GLY A 74 -13.32 -31.91 5.61
C GLY A 74 -13.08 -30.98 6.82
N ASP A 75 -12.38 -31.48 7.84
CA ASP A 75 -12.29 -30.84 9.17
C ASP A 75 -11.38 -29.60 9.23
N ALA A 76 -11.29 -28.82 8.13
CA ALA A 76 -10.50 -27.61 8.05
C ALA A 76 -11.13 -26.52 8.92
N PRO A 77 -10.45 -26.05 9.99
CA PRO A 77 -10.95 -24.95 10.81
C PRO A 77 -10.99 -23.68 9.95
N GLY A 78 -12.09 -22.93 10.04
CA GLY A 78 -12.21 -21.63 9.37
C GLY A 78 -11.12 -20.68 9.90
N VAL A 79 -10.35 -20.07 8.99
CA VAL A 79 -9.32 -19.10 9.35
C VAL A 79 -10.00 -17.79 9.78
N TYR A 80 -10.09 -17.58 11.10
CA TYR A 80 -10.56 -16.31 11.66
C TYR A 80 -9.36 -15.41 11.95
N LEU A 81 -9.20 -14.36 11.14
CA LEU A 81 -8.23 -13.30 11.40
C LEU A 81 -8.72 -12.42 12.57
N ASN A 82 -7.81 -12.05 13.48
CA ASN A 82 -8.11 -11.04 14.50
C ASN A 82 -8.35 -9.67 13.82
N ALA A 83 -8.93 -8.70 14.55
CA ALA A 83 -9.30 -7.40 13.97
C ALA A 83 -8.08 -6.65 13.37
N ARG A 84 -6.92 -6.78 14.00
CA ARG A 84 -5.65 -6.21 13.58
C ARG A 84 -5.17 -6.78 12.25
N ASP A 85 -5.10 -8.10 12.13
CA ASP A 85 -4.67 -8.80 10.92
C ASP A 85 -5.67 -8.62 9.79
N LYS A 86 -6.97 -8.56 10.13
CA LYS A 86 -8.01 -8.19 9.17
C LYS A 86 -7.74 -6.80 8.60
N PHE A 87 -7.56 -5.77 9.44
CA PHE A 87 -7.22 -4.41 8.97
C PHE A 87 -5.91 -4.37 8.17
N ARG A 88 -4.87 -5.02 8.67
CA ARG A 88 -3.55 -5.12 8.01
C ARG A 88 -3.68 -5.69 6.60
N ILE A 89 -4.40 -6.80 6.44
CA ILE A 89 -4.50 -7.52 5.15
C ILE A 89 -5.52 -6.86 4.22
N THR A 90 -6.74 -6.58 4.70
CA THR A 90 -7.84 -6.15 3.83
C THR A 90 -7.82 -4.65 3.51
N THR A 91 -7.08 -3.87 4.28
CA THR A 91 -7.09 -2.41 4.13
C THR A 91 -5.68 -1.90 3.91
N PHE A 92 -4.77 -2.10 4.87
CA PHE A 92 -3.44 -1.51 4.76
C PHE A 92 -2.67 -2.06 3.55
N TYR A 93 -2.55 -3.38 3.40
CA TYR A 93 -1.90 -3.98 2.23
C TYR A 93 -2.62 -3.63 0.93
N THR A 94 -3.95 -3.72 0.89
CA THR A 94 -4.71 -3.38 -0.32
C THR A 94 -4.47 -1.94 -0.78
N ILE A 95 -4.39 -0.97 0.14
CA ILE A 95 -4.10 0.43 -0.21
C ILE A 95 -2.67 0.59 -0.72
N ILE A 96 -1.69 0.03 -0.01
CA ILE A 96 -0.27 0.16 -0.38
C ILE A 96 0.01 -0.54 -1.72
N ASP A 97 -0.47 -1.77 -1.91
CA ASP A 97 -0.28 -2.55 -3.13
C ASP A 97 -0.93 -1.85 -4.34
N LYS A 98 -2.13 -1.28 -4.16
CA LYS A 98 -2.80 -0.52 -5.21
C LYS A 98 -2.02 0.75 -5.56
N LEU A 99 -1.53 1.47 -4.57
CA LEU A 99 -0.75 2.68 -4.80
C LEU A 99 0.58 2.35 -5.50
N GLU A 100 1.28 1.29 -5.08
CA GLU A 100 2.50 0.81 -5.73
C GLU A 100 2.23 0.50 -7.21
N THR A 101 1.18 -0.27 -7.49
CA THR A 101 0.83 -0.67 -8.86
C THR A 101 0.58 0.55 -9.76
N GLU A 102 -0.17 1.54 -9.27
CA GLU A 102 -0.43 2.77 -10.02
C GLU A 102 0.84 3.61 -10.23
N MET A 103 1.75 3.67 -9.24
CA MET A 103 3.04 4.38 -9.40
C MET A 103 3.92 3.70 -10.44
N ARG A 104 4.01 2.36 -10.43
CA ARG A 104 4.78 1.60 -11.44
C ARG A 104 4.22 1.82 -12.84
N ARG A 105 2.90 1.65 -13.01
CA ARG A 105 2.22 1.86 -14.29
C ARG A 105 2.49 3.25 -14.87
N ARG A 106 2.42 4.30 -14.04
CA ARG A 106 2.73 5.67 -14.49
C ARG A 106 4.20 5.82 -14.87
N GLY A 107 5.12 5.29 -14.07
CA GLY A 107 6.56 5.31 -14.38
C GLY A 107 6.88 4.66 -15.72
N GLU A 108 6.25 3.52 -16.03
CA GLU A 108 6.38 2.83 -17.33
C GLU A 108 5.92 3.70 -18.50
N ILE A 109 4.75 4.34 -18.38
CA ILE A 109 4.25 5.25 -19.42
C ILE A 109 5.22 6.41 -19.66
N TYR A 110 5.74 7.04 -18.60
CA TYR A 110 6.70 8.13 -18.76
C TYR A 110 8.02 7.66 -19.37
N LYS A 111 8.43 6.42 -19.09
CA LYS A 111 9.60 5.81 -19.70
C LYS A 111 9.40 5.55 -21.19
N GLU A 112 8.27 4.96 -21.58
CA GLU A 112 7.91 4.73 -22.99
C GLU A 112 7.88 6.05 -23.77
N ILE A 113 7.26 7.08 -23.21
CA ILE A 113 7.22 8.42 -23.82
C ILE A 113 8.64 8.97 -23.96
N ALA A 114 9.47 8.90 -22.92
CA ALA A 114 10.85 9.35 -23.00
C ALA A 114 11.62 8.62 -24.12
N GLU A 115 11.47 7.30 -24.24
CA GLU A 115 12.10 6.53 -25.31
C GLU A 115 11.64 6.98 -26.70
N VAL A 116 10.35 7.23 -26.92
CA VAL A 116 9.84 7.74 -28.20
C VAL A 116 10.39 9.14 -28.54
N PHE A 117 10.48 10.03 -27.56
CA PHE A 117 10.93 11.41 -27.77
C PHE A 117 12.46 11.53 -27.92
N PHE A 118 13.24 10.69 -27.26
CA PHE A 118 14.72 10.71 -27.30
C PHE A 118 15.33 9.70 -28.29
N SER A 119 14.53 8.89 -28.99
CA SER A 119 14.95 7.95 -30.05
C SER A 119 14.93 8.58 -31.46
N LYS A 120 14.74 9.90 -31.56
CA LYS A 120 14.95 10.69 -32.79
C LYS A 120 16.15 11.59 -32.64
#